data_AF-A0A956JUY1-F1
#
_entry.id   AF-A0A956JUY1-F1
#
_cell.length_a   1.000
_cell.length_b   1.000
_cell.length_c   1.000
_cell.angle_alpha   90.00
_cell.angle_beta   90.00
_cell.angle_gamma   90.00
#
_symmetry.space_group_name_H-M   'P 1'
#
loop_
_entity.id
_entity.type
_entity.pdbx_description
1 polymer ?
#
loop_
_entity_poly.entity_id
_entity_poly.type
_entity_poly.pdbx_seq_one_letter_code
_entity_poly.pdbx_strand_id
1 'polypeptide(L)'
;MQSGIYARRHTAHRLAAACFLLAAALLAPRAALADEVIQLIDRTKIVGQLLHYYDGQATIRLPNGSKMRLPVSKIRRIQFRLPKPRVALSTPKKSFKRLRRAALKGDLATYIDTHSTYYQMILNHQVQMASPKKFIAQLKKQWGSAQLSVVGTKIKGAVAVMRVRRKNGTQSQEGELRFVRENKEWKMILPL
;
A
#
# COMPACT_ATOMS: atom_id res chain seq x y z
N MET A 1 -18.79 72.80 4.42
CA MET A 1 -17.35 72.47 4.24
C MET A 1 -17.17 70.98 4.52
N GLN A 2 -16.45 70.31 3.62
CA GLN A 2 -16.31 68.87 3.50
C GLN A 2 -15.41 68.23 4.57
N SER A 3 -15.57 66.91 4.71
CA SER A 3 -14.52 65.87 4.84
C SER A 3 -14.57 65.04 6.12
N GLY A 4 -14.81 63.73 5.94
CA GLY A 4 -14.97 62.75 7.02
C GLY A 4 -14.79 61.31 6.50
N ILE A 5 -13.59 61.04 5.97
CA ILE A 5 -12.81 59.80 6.12
C ILE A 5 -13.56 58.47 5.89
N TYR A 6 -13.63 58.03 4.64
CA TYR A 6 -13.80 56.63 4.25
C TYR A 6 -12.42 56.00 3.98
N ALA A 7 -11.84 55.30 4.96
CA ALA A 7 -10.74 54.35 4.70
C ALA A 7 -10.41 53.51 5.93
N ARG A 8 -10.91 52.26 6.01
CA ARG A 8 -10.27 51.16 6.76
C ARG A 8 -11.05 49.84 6.61
N ARG A 9 -10.96 49.17 5.45
CA ARG A 9 -11.49 47.80 5.27
C ARG A 9 -10.68 46.91 4.31
N HIS A 10 -9.34 46.97 4.30
CA HIS A 10 -8.58 46.06 3.42
C HIS A 10 -7.36 45.33 4.05
N THR A 11 -7.08 45.50 5.34
CA THR A 11 -5.91 44.87 5.99
C THR A 11 -6.20 43.54 6.70
N ALA A 12 -7.46 43.15 6.87
CA ALA A 12 -7.82 41.95 7.65
C ALA A 12 -7.69 40.62 6.87
N HIS A 13 -7.73 40.64 5.53
CA HIS A 13 -7.74 39.40 4.73
C HIS A 13 -6.35 38.84 4.41
N ARG A 14 -5.28 39.61 4.57
CA ARG A 14 -3.92 39.14 4.27
C ARG A 14 -3.24 38.39 5.42
N LEU A 15 -3.67 38.62 6.67
CA LEU A 15 -3.15 37.92 7.85
C LEU A 15 -3.79 36.54 8.07
N ALA A 16 -5.03 36.33 7.63
CA ALA A 16 -5.71 35.04 7.76
C ALA A 16 -5.13 33.95 6.83
N ALA A 17 -4.60 34.34 5.67
CA ALA A 17 -4.02 33.39 4.70
C ALA A 17 -2.63 32.85 5.12
N ALA A 18 -1.85 33.63 5.88
CA ALA A 18 -0.53 33.22 6.34
C ALA A 18 -0.58 32.15 7.45
N CYS A 19 -1.58 32.21 8.32
CA CYS A 19 -1.76 31.20 9.39
C CYS A 19 -2.26 29.84 8.87
N PHE A 20 -3.01 29.82 7.75
CA PHE A 20 -3.51 28.56 7.18
C PHE A 20 -2.42 27.73 6.48
N LEU A 21 -1.38 28.37 5.94
CA LEU A 21 -0.27 27.68 5.28
C LEU A 21 0.72 27.05 6.29
N LEU A 22 0.87 27.63 7.49
CA LEU A 22 1.75 27.07 8.53
C LEU A 22 1.14 25.83 9.20
N ALA A 23 -0.20 25.78 9.34
CA ALA A 23 -0.90 24.64 9.92
C ALA A 23 -0.93 23.41 9.00
N ALA A 24 -0.90 23.60 7.68
CA ALA A 24 -0.85 22.50 6.70
C ALA A 24 0.50 21.77 6.68
N ALA A 25 1.60 22.45 7.02
CA ALA A 25 2.93 21.83 7.08
C ALA A 25 3.13 20.90 8.29
N LEU A 26 2.40 21.13 9.39
CA LEU A 26 2.46 20.30 10.60
C LEU A 26 1.61 19.02 10.51
N LEU A 27 0.67 18.95 9.56
CA LEU A 27 -0.16 17.78 9.28
C LEU A 27 0.33 16.97 8.09
N ALA A 28 1.45 17.37 7.45
CA ALA A 28 2.12 16.49 6.51
C ALA A 28 2.48 15.20 7.27
N PRO A 29 1.96 14.03 6.86
CA PRO A 29 2.42 12.78 7.44
C PRO A 29 3.91 12.70 7.14
N ARG A 30 4.72 12.96 8.17
CA ARG A 30 6.14 12.66 8.14
C ARG A 30 6.19 11.21 7.73
N ALA A 31 6.61 10.92 6.50
CA ALA A 31 6.78 9.56 6.05
C ALA A 31 7.70 8.96 7.10
N ALA A 32 7.14 8.10 7.95
CA ALA A 32 7.92 7.40 8.94
C ALA A 32 8.85 6.54 8.09
N LEU A 33 10.07 7.03 7.90
CA LEU A 33 11.13 6.23 7.33
C LEU A 33 11.13 4.98 8.19
N ALA A 34 10.90 3.84 7.55
CA ALA A 34 10.85 2.57 8.23
C ALA A 34 12.28 2.27 8.66
N ASP A 35 12.68 2.82 9.81
CA ASP A 35 13.97 2.56 10.38
C ASP A 35 13.96 1.11 10.86
N GLU A 36 14.81 0.30 10.23
CA GLU A 36 15.01 -1.09 10.54
C GLU A 36 16.05 -1.19 11.65
N VAL A 37 15.91 -2.20 12.51
CA VAL A 37 16.92 -2.47 13.54
C VAL A 37 17.80 -3.59 13.05
N ILE A 38 19.05 -3.24 12.72
CA ILE A 38 20.06 -4.15 12.20
C ILE A 38 20.98 -4.50 13.35
N GLN A 39 20.90 -5.75 13.81
CA GLN A 39 21.73 -6.26 14.88
C GLN A 39 22.97 -6.94 14.29
N LEU A 40 24.15 -6.51 14.72
CA LEU A 40 25.42 -7.10 14.36
C LEU A 40 25.76 -8.33 15.22
N ILE A 41 26.78 -9.08 14.84
CA ILE A 41 27.26 -10.28 15.55
C ILE A 41 27.69 -9.99 16.99
N ASP A 42 28.26 -8.82 17.24
CA ASP A 42 28.66 -8.30 18.56
C ASP A 42 27.46 -7.77 19.38
N ARG A 43 26.23 -7.92 18.86
CA ARG A 43 24.96 -7.43 19.42
C ARG A 43 24.76 -5.91 19.33
N THR A 44 25.66 -5.17 18.69
CA THR A 44 25.47 -3.75 18.36
C THR A 44 24.21 -3.60 17.51
N LYS A 45 23.39 -2.58 17.81
CA LYS A 45 22.17 -2.28 17.07
C LYS A 45 22.35 -1.01 16.27
N ILE A 46 22.24 -1.13 14.96
CA ILE A 46 22.22 -0.01 14.02
C ILE A 46 20.76 0.23 13.64
N VAL A 47 20.33 1.48 13.71
CA VAL A 47 19.01 1.92 13.25
C VAL A 47 19.20 2.62 11.92
N GLY A 48 18.51 2.17 10.88
CA GLY A 48 18.60 2.77 9.55
C GLY A 48 17.79 2.02 8.51
N GLN A 49 17.80 2.52 7.27
CA GLN A 49 17.10 1.92 6.14
C GLN A 49 18.06 1.06 5.33
N LEU A 50 17.82 -0.25 5.23
CA LEU A 50 18.56 -1.13 4.32
C LEU A 50 18.21 -0.76 2.87
N LEU A 51 19.23 -0.34 2.13
CA LEU A 51 19.09 -0.01 0.72
C LEU A 51 19.41 -1.24 -0.15
N HIS A 52 20.49 -1.95 0.19
CA HIS A 52 21.02 -3.06 -0.60
C HIS A 52 21.40 -4.19 0.35
N TYR A 53 21.09 -5.44 -0.01
CA TYR A 53 21.49 -6.65 0.72
C TYR A 53 21.67 -7.80 -0.28
N TYR A 54 22.83 -7.85 -0.91
CA TYR A 54 23.21 -8.89 -1.87
C TYR A 54 24.74 -8.81 -2.10
N ASP A 55 25.34 -9.80 -2.76
CA ASP A 55 26.78 -9.86 -3.04
C ASP A 55 27.69 -9.74 -1.80
N GLY A 56 27.25 -10.29 -0.66
CA GLY A 56 28.02 -10.27 0.58
C GLY A 56 28.16 -8.89 1.24
N GLN A 57 27.52 -7.84 0.71
CA GLN A 57 27.49 -6.49 1.30
C GLN A 57 26.07 -6.00 1.56
N ALA A 58 25.93 -5.24 2.65
CA ALA A 58 24.74 -4.51 2.98
C ALA A 58 25.04 -3.01 2.95
N THR A 59 24.18 -2.23 2.30
CA THR A 59 24.24 -0.76 2.36
C THR A 59 23.06 -0.25 3.16
N ILE A 60 23.32 0.53 4.20
CA ILE A 60 22.32 1.07 5.12
C ILE A 60 22.39 2.59 5.04
N ARG A 61 21.25 3.24 4.90
CA ARG A 61 21.12 4.70 5.09
C ARG A 61 20.82 4.96 6.56
N LEU A 62 21.72 5.67 7.24
CA LEU A 62 21.54 6.10 8.62
C LEU A 62 20.55 7.28 8.70
N PRO A 63 19.98 7.58 9.88
CA PRO A 63 19.03 8.67 10.06
C PRO A 63 19.57 10.06 9.69
N ASN A 64 20.88 10.25 9.75
CA ASN A 64 21.58 11.47 9.32
C ASN A 64 21.77 11.56 7.79
N GLY A 65 21.21 10.63 7.02
CA GLY A 65 21.31 10.58 5.57
C GLY A 65 22.58 9.93 5.02
N SER A 66 23.57 9.64 5.87
CA SER A 66 24.81 9.00 5.44
C SER A 66 24.59 7.52 5.09
N LYS A 67 25.42 7.00 4.18
CA LYS A 67 25.40 5.59 3.80
C LYS A 67 26.53 4.85 4.51
N MET A 68 26.18 3.77 5.19
CA MET A 68 27.11 2.85 5.84
C MET A 68 27.11 1.53 5.08
N ARG A 69 28.29 1.01 4.74
CA ARG A 69 28.44 -0.32 4.12
C ARG A 69 28.96 -1.30 5.15
N LEU A 70 28.32 -2.47 5.23
CA LEU A 70 28.73 -3.57 6.11
C LEU A 70 28.88 -4.86 5.30
N PRO A 71 29.83 -5.74 5.65
CA PRO A 71 29.76 -7.13 5.23
C PRO A 71 28.51 -7.81 5.79
N VAL A 72 27.80 -8.58 4.97
CA VAL A 72 26.63 -9.37 5.39
C VAL A 72 26.99 -10.34 6.52
N SER A 73 28.23 -10.86 6.51
CA SER A 73 28.76 -11.72 7.58
C SER A 73 28.79 -11.08 8.97
N LYS A 74 28.77 -9.74 9.06
CA LYS A 74 28.68 -9.01 10.33
C LYS A 74 27.25 -8.83 10.82
N ILE A 75 26.25 -9.10 10.00
CA ILE A 75 24.83 -8.93 10.34
C ILE A 75 24.29 -10.21 10.93
N ARG A 76 23.85 -10.15 12.18
CA ARG A 76 23.20 -11.27 12.87
C ARG A 76 21.71 -11.34 12.55
N ARG A 77 21.02 -10.21 12.54
CA ARG A 77 19.57 -10.13 12.34
C ARG A 77 19.16 -8.76 11.83
N ILE A 78 18.19 -8.72 10.93
CA ILE A 78 17.49 -7.49 10.53
C ILE A 78 16.05 -7.59 11.01
N GLN A 79 15.59 -6.58 11.74
CA GLN A 79 14.21 -6.44 12.17
C GLN A 79 13.55 -5.32 11.38
N PHE A 80 12.71 -5.72 10.43
CA PHE A 80 11.93 -4.79 9.63
C PHE A 80 10.78 -4.20 10.43
N ARG A 81 10.64 -2.87 10.37
CA ARG A 81 9.46 -2.19 10.89
C ARG A 81 8.35 -2.24 9.85
N LEU A 82 7.48 -3.24 9.97
CA LEU A 82 6.34 -3.38 9.09
C LEU A 82 5.29 -2.28 9.36
N PRO A 83 4.59 -1.77 8.32
CA PRO A 83 3.49 -0.84 8.51
C PRO A 83 2.38 -1.48 9.36
N LYS A 84 1.64 -0.65 10.10
CA LYS A 84 0.51 -1.13 10.91
C LYS A 84 -0.51 -1.85 10.00
N PRO A 85 -1.01 -3.04 10.38
CA PRO A 85 -1.99 -3.77 9.59
C PRO A 85 -3.24 -2.93 9.34
N ARG A 86 -3.69 -2.85 8.08
CA ARG A 86 -4.83 -2.05 7.65
C ARG A 86 -6.13 -2.80 7.88
N VAL A 87 -7.10 -2.11 8.49
CA VAL A 87 -8.46 -2.64 8.73
C VAL A 87 -9.15 -3.04 7.42
N ALA A 88 -8.84 -2.35 6.32
CA ALA A 88 -9.38 -2.65 4.99
C ALA A 88 -8.93 -4.01 4.44
N LEU A 89 -7.91 -4.63 5.04
CA LEU A 89 -7.38 -5.95 4.67
C LEU A 89 -7.50 -6.96 5.83
N SER A 90 -8.30 -6.67 6.86
CA SER A 90 -8.36 -7.48 8.08
C SER A 90 -9.08 -8.83 7.91
N THR A 91 -9.80 -9.03 6.80
CA THR A 91 -10.49 -10.29 6.47
C THR A 91 -10.42 -10.53 4.96
N PRO A 92 -10.48 -11.78 4.48
CA PRO A 92 -10.51 -12.06 3.04
C PRO A 92 -11.62 -11.29 2.33
N LYS A 93 -12.82 -11.20 2.93
CA LYS A 93 -13.98 -10.49 2.37
C LYS A 93 -13.73 -8.99 2.21
N LYS A 94 -13.08 -8.35 3.18
CA LYS A 94 -12.70 -6.93 3.08
C LYS A 94 -11.65 -6.71 1.99
N SER A 95 -10.63 -7.57 1.92
CA SER A 95 -9.60 -7.52 0.87
C SER A 95 -10.20 -7.68 -0.53
N PHE A 96 -11.10 -8.66 -0.70
CA PHE A 96 -11.85 -8.86 -1.95
C PHE A 96 -12.68 -7.63 -2.34
N LYS A 97 -13.43 -7.05 -1.39
CA LYS A 97 -14.23 -5.84 -1.64
C LYS A 97 -13.34 -4.66 -2.07
N ARG A 98 -12.18 -4.50 -1.44
CA ARG A 98 -11.20 -3.44 -1.77
C ARG A 98 -10.63 -3.66 -3.18
N LEU A 99 -10.19 -4.88 -3.49
CA LEU A 99 -9.67 -5.26 -4.81
C LEU A 99 -10.69 -4.99 -5.91
N ARG A 100 -11.92 -5.49 -5.76
CA ARG A 100 -12.98 -5.31 -6.76
C ARG A 100 -13.28 -3.83 -7.01
N ARG A 101 -13.36 -3.03 -5.95
CA ARG A 101 -13.57 -1.58 -6.07
C ARG A 101 -12.42 -0.91 -6.81
N ALA A 102 -11.17 -1.29 -6.52
CA ALA A 102 -10.00 -0.77 -7.19
C ALA A 102 -9.99 -1.12 -8.69
N ALA A 103 -10.28 -2.39 -9.03
CA ALA A 103 -10.37 -2.86 -10.42
C ALA A 103 -11.40 -2.06 -11.23
N LEU A 104 -12.61 -1.86 -10.69
CA LEU A 104 -13.68 -1.11 -11.36
C LEU A 104 -13.34 0.37 -11.54
N LYS A 105 -12.66 0.97 -10.56
CA LYS A 105 -12.21 2.37 -10.61
C LYS A 105 -10.97 2.58 -11.47
N GLY A 106 -10.25 1.53 -11.84
CA GLY A 106 -8.95 1.63 -12.49
C GLY A 106 -7.82 2.09 -11.56
N ASP A 107 -7.98 1.92 -10.24
CA ASP A 107 -6.95 2.23 -9.25
C ASP A 107 -5.94 1.07 -9.18
N LEU A 108 -4.92 1.14 -10.04
CA LEU A 108 -3.90 0.09 -10.15
C LEU A 108 -3.09 -0.07 -8.88
N ALA A 109 -2.73 1.03 -8.21
CA ALA A 109 -1.91 0.97 -6.99
C ALA A 109 -2.65 0.18 -5.89
N THR A 110 -3.92 0.50 -5.65
CA THR A 110 -4.72 -0.25 -4.67
C THR A 110 -4.99 -1.68 -5.15
N TYR A 111 -5.24 -1.90 -6.44
CA TYR A 111 -5.46 -3.25 -6.98
C TYR A 111 -4.25 -4.15 -6.73
N ILE A 112 -3.05 -3.66 -7.05
CA ILE A 112 -1.79 -4.38 -6.86
C ILE A 112 -1.56 -4.62 -5.36
N ASP A 113 -1.68 -3.60 -4.51
CA ASP A 113 -1.48 -3.73 -3.05
C ASP A 113 -2.44 -4.73 -2.37
N THR A 114 -3.59 -5.06 -2.96
CA THR A 114 -4.45 -6.12 -2.42
C THR A 114 -3.94 -7.55 -2.64
N HIS A 115 -2.89 -7.73 -3.44
CA HIS A 115 -2.23 -9.01 -3.69
C HIS A 115 -1.04 -9.22 -2.77
N SER A 116 -0.62 -10.49 -2.60
CA SER A 116 0.55 -10.84 -1.79
C SER A 116 1.79 -10.13 -2.33
N THR A 117 2.78 -9.84 -1.49
CA THR A 117 4.01 -9.15 -1.91
C THR A 117 4.66 -9.79 -3.16
N TYR A 118 4.68 -11.12 -3.24
CA TYR A 118 5.19 -11.83 -4.44
C TYR A 118 4.41 -11.47 -5.72
N TYR A 119 3.08 -11.61 -5.70
CA TYR A 119 2.24 -11.25 -6.84
C TYR A 119 2.21 -9.75 -7.16
N GLN A 120 2.52 -8.86 -6.20
CA GLN A 120 2.67 -7.44 -6.51
C GLN A 120 3.78 -7.20 -7.54
N MET A 121 4.91 -7.90 -7.42
CA MET A 121 6.00 -7.84 -8.39
C MET A 121 5.53 -8.29 -9.79
N ILE A 122 4.83 -9.44 -9.86
CA ILE A 122 4.33 -9.97 -11.14
C ILE A 122 3.34 -9.00 -11.78
N LEU A 123 2.40 -8.45 -11.02
CA LEU A 123 1.40 -7.52 -11.53
C LEU A 123 2.01 -6.21 -12.00
N ASN A 124 3.00 -5.67 -11.27
CA ASN A 124 3.76 -4.50 -11.71
C ASN A 124 4.44 -4.75 -13.05
N HIS A 125 5.09 -5.92 -13.22
CA HIS A 125 5.69 -6.31 -14.48
C HIS A 125 4.64 -6.44 -15.61
N GLN A 126 3.48 -7.06 -15.35
CA GLN A 126 2.40 -7.16 -16.33
C GLN A 126 1.85 -5.79 -16.76
N VAL A 127 1.71 -4.85 -15.81
CA VAL A 127 1.29 -3.47 -16.11
C VAL A 127 2.31 -2.76 -17.00
N GLN A 128 3.61 -2.97 -16.76
CA GLN A 128 4.68 -2.43 -17.60
C GLN A 128 4.62 -3.01 -19.02
N MET A 129 4.47 -4.32 -19.17
CA MET A 129 4.41 -4.99 -20.47
C MET A 129 3.16 -4.63 -21.29
N ALA A 130 2.00 -4.50 -20.64
CA ALA A 130 0.73 -4.21 -21.32
C ALA A 130 0.45 -2.71 -21.50
N SER A 131 1.16 -1.82 -20.79
CA SER A 131 0.78 -0.44 -20.44
C SER A 131 -0.40 -0.35 -19.44
N PRO A 132 -0.43 0.69 -18.57
CA PRO A 132 -1.51 0.90 -17.60
C PRO A 132 -2.91 0.94 -18.22
N LYS A 133 -3.07 1.61 -19.38
CA LYS A 133 -4.38 1.79 -20.03
C LYS A 133 -4.97 0.46 -20.49
N LYS A 134 -4.19 -0.39 -21.17
CA LYS A 134 -4.67 -1.70 -21.63
C LYS A 134 -4.97 -2.62 -20.45
N PHE A 135 -4.12 -2.61 -19.41
CA PHE A 135 -4.35 -3.41 -18.21
C PHE A 135 -5.65 -3.01 -17.48
N ILE A 136 -5.92 -1.71 -17.33
CA ILE A 136 -7.19 -1.22 -16.75
C ILE A 136 -8.39 -1.68 -17.60
N ALA A 137 -8.29 -1.61 -18.93
CA ALA A 137 -9.36 -2.07 -19.82
C ALA A 137 -9.64 -3.58 -19.63
N GLN A 138 -8.58 -4.38 -19.51
CA GLN A 138 -8.68 -5.81 -19.21
C GLN A 138 -9.34 -6.07 -17.85
N LEU A 139 -8.93 -5.36 -16.79
CA LEU A 139 -9.55 -5.46 -15.47
C LEU A 139 -11.04 -5.13 -15.52
N LYS A 140 -11.42 -4.01 -16.16
CA LYS A 140 -12.84 -3.64 -16.29
C LYS A 140 -13.65 -4.70 -17.04
N LYS A 141 -13.08 -5.33 -18.06
CA LYS A 141 -13.72 -6.45 -18.77
C LYS A 141 -13.91 -7.68 -17.88
N GLN A 142 -12.88 -8.02 -17.09
CA GLN A 142 -12.94 -9.19 -16.18
C GLN A 142 -13.93 -8.98 -15.02
N TRP A 143 -13.94 -7.77 -14.43
CA TRP A 143 -14.65 -7.48 -13.18
C TRP A 143 -15.99 -6.73 -13.37
N GLY A 144 -16.21 -6.06 -14.50
CA GLY A 144 -17.27 -5.07 -14.71
C GLY A 144 -18.67 -5.61 -15.00
N SER A 145 -18.79 -6.77 -15.66
CA SER A 145 -20.09 -7.34 -16.07
C SER A 145 -20.72 -8.30 -15.06
N ALA A 146 -19.98 -8.63 -13.99
CA ALA A 146 -20.31 -9.73 -13.10
C ALA A 146 -21.04 -9.27 -11.84
N GLN A 147 -22.23 -9.81 -11.58
CA GLN A 147 -22.80 -9.78 -10.23
C GLN A 147 -22.10 -10.85 -9.39
N LEU A 148 -21.10 -10.43 -8.62
CA LEU A 148 -20.32 -11.31 -7.74
C LEU A 148 -20.93 -11.33 -6.34
N SER A 149 -21.25 -12.52 -5.83
CA SER A 149 -21.65 -12.76 -4.44
C SER A 149 -20.68 -13.74 -3.77
N VAL A 150 -20.41 -13.52 -2.48
CA VAL A 150 -19.58 -14.44 -1.69
C VAL A 150 -20.47 -15.55 -1.18
N VAL A 151 -20.17 -16.79 -1.54
CA VAL A 151 -20.90 -18.00 -1.11
C VAL A 151 -20.38 -18.47 0.24
N GLY A 152 -19.06 -18.42 0.45
CA GLY A 152 -18.45 -18.85 1.70
C GLY A 152 -16.97 -18.52 1.78
N THR A 153 -16.40 -18.62 2.97
CA THR A 153 -14.95 -18.44 3.20
C THR A 153 -14.49 -19.46 4.23
N LYS A 154 -13.49 -20.26 3.88
CA LYS A 154 -12.83 -21.21 4.79
C LYS A 154 -11.44 -20.68 5.11
N ILE A 155 -11.12 -20.57 6.41
CA ILE A 155 -9.82 -20.08 6.90
C ILE A 155 -9.12 -21.24 7.61
N LYS A 156 -7.85 -21.50 7.25
CA LYS A 156 -6.97 -22.47 7.90
C LYS A 156 -5.62 -21.81 8.16
N GLY A 157 -5.36 -21.42 9.41
CA GLY A 157 -4.13 -20.75 9.81
C GLY A 157 -3.91 -19.43 9.03
N ALA A 158 -2.85 -19.40 8.21
CA ALA A 158 -2.47 -18.24 7.40
C ALA A 158 -3.04 -18.26 5.97
N VAL A 159 -3.90 -19.22 5.63
CA VAL A 159 -4.49 -19.37 4.29
C VAL A 159 -6.00 -19.29 4.36
N ALA A 160 -6.63 -18.72 3.33
CA ALA A 160 -8.08 -18.74 3.17
C ALA A 160 -8.48 -19.04 1.73
N VAL A 161 -9.60 -19.77 1.59
CA VAL A 161 -10.27 -20.02 0.32
C VAL A 161 -11.66 -19.42 0.39
N MET A 162 -11.97 -18.53 -0.54
CA MET A 162 -13.26 -17.87 -0.66
C MET A 162 -13.97 -18.34 -1.92
N ARG A 163 -15.18 -18.86 -1.77
CA ARG A 163 -16.04 -19.20 -2.90
C ARG A 163 -16.85 -17.98 -3.31
N VAL A 164 -16.76 -17.64 -4.58
CA VAL A 164 -17.47 -16.50 -5.17
C VAL A 164 -18.33 -17.01 -6.31
N ARG A 165 -19.60 -16.64 -6.31
CA ARG A 165 -20.51 -16.90 -7.40
C ARG A 165 -20.56 -15.68 -8.30
N ARG A 166 -20.32 -15.91 -9.59
CA ARG A 166 -20.50 -14.96 -10.68
C ARG A 166 -21.82 -15.25 -11.38
N LYS A 167 -22.72 -14.27 -11.38
CA LYS A 167 -23.94 -14.30 -12.19
C LYS A 167 -23.80 -13.35 -13.37
N ASN A 168 -24.02 -13.88 -14.58
CA ASN A 168 -24.09 -13.14 -15.84
C ASN A 168 -25.44 -13.50 -16.49
N GLY A 169 -26.47 -12.67 -16.31
CA GLY A 169 -27.82 -12.99 -16.77
C GLY A 169 -28.38 -14.24 -16.09
N THR A 170 -28.74 -15.26 -16.88
CA THR A 170 -29.25 -16.56 -16.39
C THR A 170 -28.14 -17.54 -15.98
N GLN A 171 -26.89 -17.31 -16.42
CA GLN A 171 -25.77 -18.19 -16.10
C GLN A 171 -25.16 -17.84 -14.74
N SER A 172 -24.85 -18.88 -13.96
CA SER A 172 -24.19 -18.78 -12.66
C SER A 172 -22.98 -19.72 -12.63
N GLN A 173 -21.81 -19.18 -12.31
CA GLN A 173 -20.57 -19.93 -12.17
C GLN A 173 -19.97 -19.67 -10.79
N GLU A 174 -19.49 -20.71 -10.11
CA GLU A 174 -18.73 -20.56 -8.88
C GLU A 174 -17.24 -20.68 -9.15
N GLY A 175 -16.46 -19.82 -8.51
CA GLY A 175 -15.01 -19.85 -8.56
C GLY A 175 -14.42 -19.71 -7.16
N GLU A 176 -13.16 -20.11 -7.02
CA GLU A 176 -12.43 -20.00 -5.77
C GLU A 176 -11.37 -18.89 -5.87
N LEU A 177 -11.35 -18.02 -4.86
CA LEU A 177 -10.30 -17.04 -4.65
C LEU A 177 -9.48 -17.47 -3.45
N ARG A 178 -8.15 -17.41 -3.58
CA ARG A 178 -7.23 -17.82 -2.53
C ARG A 178 -6.55 -16.60 -1.92
N PHE A 179 -6.29 -16.69 -0.61
CA PHE A 179 -5.66 -15.62 0.15
C PHE A 179 -4.58 -16.20 1.08
N VAL A 180 -3.55 -15.39 1.30
CA VAL A 180 -2.52 -15.62 2.32
C VAL A 180 -2.52 -14.46 3.32
N ARG A 181 -2.11 -14.73 4.56
CA ARG A 181 -2.01 -13.73 5.62
C ARG A 181 -0.58 -13.24 5.76
N GLU A 182 -0.33 -12.00 5.30
CA GLU A 182 0.98 -11.33 5.34
C GLU A 182 0.87 -10.09 6.22
N ASN A 183 1.78 -9.92 7.19
CA ASN A 183 1.74 -8.78 8.12
C ASN A 183 0.34 -8.57 8.76
N LYS A 184 -0.33 -9.68 9.14
CA LYS A 184 -1.71 -9.68 9.68
C LYS A 184 -2.78 -9.12 8.72
N GLU A 185 -2.47 -8.92 7.45
CA GLU A 185 -3.37 -8.53 6.37
C GLU A 185 -3.66 -9.73 5.46
N TRP A 186 -4.90 -9.86 4.99
CA TRP A 186 -5.26 -10.87 3.99
C TRP A 186 -4.98 -10.33 2.60
N LYS A 187 -4.17 -11.06 1.84
CA LYS A 187 -3.72 -10.69 0.51
C LYS A 187 -4.14 -11.77 -0.48
N MET A 188 -4.65 -11.36 -1.64
CA MET A 188 -5.06 -12.29 -2.69
C MET A 188 -3.83 -12.88 -3.37
N ILE A 189 -3.88 -14.17 -3.68
CA ILE A 189 -2.95 -14.79 -4.62
C ILE A 189 -3.67 -14.98 -5.95
N LEU A 190 -2.98 -14.78 -7.07
CA LEU A 190 -3.59 -15.05 -8.37
C LEU A 190 -3.95 -16.55 -8.44
N PRO A 191 -5.11 -16.90 -9.02
CA PRO A 191 -5.41 -18.30 -9.30
C PRO A 191 -4.29 -18.85 -10.19
N LEU A 192 -3.71 -19.98 -9.78
CA LEU A 192 -2.81 -20.79 -10.60
C LEU A 192 -3.57 -21.32 -11.82
#